data_AF-A0A4Y2NXC3-F1
#
_entry.id   AF-A0A4Y2NXC3-F1
#
_cell.length_a   1.000
_cell.length_b   1.000
_cell.length_c   1.000
_cell.angle_alpha   90.00
_cell.angle_beta   90.00
_cell.angle_gamma   90.00
#
_symmetry.space_group_name_H-M   'P 1'
#
loop_
_entity.id
_entity.type
_entity.pdbx_description
1 polymer ?
#
loop_
_entity_poly.entity_id
_entity_poly.type
_entity_poly.pdbx_seq_one_letter_code
_entity_poly.pdbx_strand_id
1 'polypeptide(L)'
;VPSRLILGQDLKWLKTHVGYLGNECVDQLAKEAITKGDPFLLPKPLSYLKAEIQSAALSIWQDNWDNGETGRSTYDIVPRVSKKPVGWNREEIMFVTGHGPFPSYLLRFNLRTHDNCSC
;
A
#
# COMPACT_ATOMS: atom_id res chain seq x y z
N VAL A 1 -5.18 -3.14 23.42
CA VAL A 1 -5.38 -2.43 24.70
C VAL A 1 -6.67 -1.61 24.57
N PRO A 2 -7.64 -1.73 25.49
CA PRO A 2 -8.93 -1.03 25.41
C PRO A 2 -8.90 0.37 26.08
N SER A 3 -10.02 1.11 26.01
CA SER A 3 -10.30 2.48 26.55
C SER A 3 -10.10 3.60 25.51
N ARG A 4 -10.87 4.71 25.46
CA ARG A 4 -12.03 5.28 26.20
C ARG A 4 -12.55 6.51 25.39
N LEU A 5 -13.76 7.09 25.50
CA LEU A 5 -15.06 6.76 26.13
C LEU A 5 -16.14 7.71 25.54
N ILE A 6 -17.30 7.23 25.05
CA ILE A 6 -18.53 8.05 24.90
C ILE A 6 -19.74 7.25 25.43
N LEU A 7 -20.68 7.96 26.05
CA LEU A 7 -21.72 7.46 26.94
C LEU A 7 -22.96 6.91 26.22
N GLY A 8 -23.57 5.86 26.79
CA GLY A 8 -25.02 5.73 26.81
C GLY A 8 -25.75 5.15 25.60
N GLN A 9 -25.08 4.47 24.68
CA GLN A 9 -25.76 3.69 23.62
C GLN A 9 -25.31 2.22 23.63
N ASP A 10 -26.28 1.31 23.82
CA ASP A 10 -26.12 -0.12 23.57
C ASP A 10 -25.95 -0.34 22.05
N LEU A 11 -24.70 -0.38 21.59
CA LEU A 11 -24.36 -0.73 20.22
C LEU A 11 -24.62 -2.23 19.95
N LYS A 12 -25.87 -2.55 19.63
CA LYS A 12 -26.30 -3.89 19.21
C LYS A 12 -26.05 -4.07 17.72
N TRP A 13 -25.29 -5.11 17.37
CA TRP A 13 -25.11 -5.53 15.98
C TRP A 13 -26.44 -6.01 15.39
N LEU A 14 -27.05 -5.23 14.50
CA LEU A 14 -28.18 -5.70 13.69
C LEU A 14 -27.70 -6.58 12.54
N LYS A 15 -28.46 -7.65 12.26
CA LYS A 15 -28.19 -8.59 11.17
C LYS A 15 -28.56 -7.94 9.84
N THR A 16 -27.64 -7.92 8.89
CA THR A 16 -27.67 -6.97 7.75
C THR A 16 -28.64 -7.29 6.62
N HIS A 17 -29.20 -8.52 6.51
CA HIS A 17 -29.73 -9.01 5.22
C HIS A 17 -31.18 -9.52 5.16
N VAL A 18 -31.96 -9.56 6.26
CA VAL A 18 -33.40 -9.94 6.21
C VAL A 18 -34.18 -9.25 7.33
N GLY A 19 -35.36 -8.69 7.03
CA GLY A 19 -36.39 -8.33 8.01
C GLY A 19 -36.30 -6.92 8.58
N TYR A 20 -35.55 -6.01 7.93
CA TYR A 20 -35.47 -4.61 8.34
C TYR A 20 -35.81 -3.70 7.16
N LEU A 21 -36.96 -3.03 7.25
CA LEU A 21 -37.54 -2.17 6.20
C LEU A 21 -36.54 -1.15 5.63
N GLY A 22 -35.65 -0.59 6.45
CA GLY A 22 -34.61 0.34 5.97
C GLY A 22 -33.61 -0.33 5.02
N ASN A 23 -33.19 -1.56 5.31
CA ASN A 23 -32.23 -2.30 4.49
C ASN A 23 -32.89 -2.80 3.20
N GLU A 24 -34.14 -3.26 3.30
CA GLU A 24 -34.95 -3.72 2.16
C GLU A 24 -35.27 -2.55 1.20
N CYS A 25 -35.54 -1.35 1.73
CA CYS A 25 -35.68 -0.14 0.93
C CYS A 25 -34.37 0.23 0.21
N VAL A 26 -33.22 0.18 0.89
CA VAL A 26 -31.91 0.45 0.27
C VAL A 26 -31.56 -0.58 -0.81
N ASP A 27 -31.84 -1.86 -0.58
CA ASP A 27 -31.61 -2.94 -1.55
C ASP A 27 -32.54 -2.81 -2.77
N GLN A 28 -33.81 -2.44 -2.56
CA GLN A 28 -34.76 -2.13 -3.62
C GLN A 28 -34.30 -0.91 -4.45
N LEU A 29 -33.88 0.18 -3.79
CA LEU A 29 -33.33 1.36 -4.47
C LEU A 29 -32.05 1.03 -5.27
N ALA A 30 -31.17 0.17 -4.75
CA ALA A 30 -29.99 -0.29 -5.47
C ALA A 30 -30.34 -1.12 -6.72
N LYS A 31 -31.33 -2.03 -6.63
CA LYS A 31 -31.86 -2.77 -7.78
C LYS A 31 -32.52 -1.86 -8.81
N GLU A 32 -33.26 -0.85 -8.37
CA GLU A 32 -33.85 0.14 -9.26
C GLU A 32 -32.80 1.03 -9.94
N ALA A 33 -31.72 1.40 -9.25
CA ALA A 33 -30.61 2.12 -9.85
C ALA A 33 -29.88 1.28 -10.92
N ILE A 34 -29.73 -0.03 -10.71
CA ILE A 34 -29.12 -0.93 -11.71
C ILE A 34 -30.03 -1.15 -12.94
N THR A 35 -31.35 -1.12 -12.77
CA THR A 35 -32.32 -1.40 -13.86
C THR A 35 -32.84 -0.16 -14.59
N LYS A 36 -32.84 1.01 -13.94
CA LYS A 36 -33.30 2.29 -14.50
C LYS A 36 -32.16 3.27 -14.79
N GLY A 37 -30.95 3.01 -14.28
CA GLY A 37 -29.77 3.84 -14.53
C GLY A 37 -29.27 3.69 -15.96
N ASP A 38 -28.78 4.78 -16.53
CA ASP A 38 -28.13 4.77 -17.84
C ASP A 38 -26.81 3.98 -17.77
N PRO A 39 -26.56 2.97 -18.63
CA PRO A 39 -25.34 2.18 -18.58
C PRO A 39 -24.10 3.06 -18.76
N PHE A 40 -23.27 3.16 -17.71
CA PHE A 40 -21.98 3.85 -17.80
C PHE A 40 -21.00 3.03 -18.65
N LEU A 41 -21.07 3.22 -19.96
CA LEU A 41 -20.20 2.59 -20.94
C LEU A 41 -18.80 3.21 -20.86
N LEU A 42 -17.87 2.49 -20.25
CA LEU A 42 -16.46 2.84 -20.29
C LEU A 42 -15.95 2.80 -21.74
N PRO A 43 -15.39 3.90 -22.30
CA PRO A 43 -14.90 3.92 -23.69
C PRO A 43 -13.73 2.98 -23.96
N LYS A 44 -13.08 2.46 -22.90
CA LYS A 44 -11.97 1.52 -22.96
C LYS A 44 -12.15 0.44 -21.89
N PRO A 45 -11.69 -0.81 -22.11
CA PRO A 45 -11.76 -1.87 -21.10
C PRO A 45 -11.07 -1.48 -19.78
N LEU A 46 -11.59 -1.97 -18.65
CA LEU A 46 -10.99 -1.77 -17.33
C LEU A 46 -9.54 -2.28 -17.25
N SER A 47 -9.19 -3.31 -18.02
CA SER A 47 -7.81 -3.82 -18.12
C SER A 47 -6.85 -2.79 -18.73
N TYR A 48 -7.29 -2.07 -19.75
CA TYR A 48 -6.52 -0.98 -20.37
C TYR A 48 -6.32 0.16 -19.37
N LEU A 49 -7.40 0.64 -18.72
CA LEU A 49 -7.29 1.73 -17.73
C LEU A 49 -6.37 1.37 -16.56
N LYS A 50 -6.42 0.11 -16.08
CA LYS A 50 -5.48 -0.40 -15.08
C LYS A 50 -4.04 -0.45 -15.58
N ALA A 51 -3.81 -0.78 -16.85
CA ALA A 51 -2.47 -0.81 -17.43
C ALA A 51 -1.88 0.61 -17.56
N GLU A 52 -2.66 1.59 -18.03
CA GLU A 52 -2.25 3.00 -18.11
C GLU A 52 -1.86 3.56 -16.73
N ILE A 53 -2.71 3.36 -15.71
CA ILE A 53 -2.45 3.80 -14.34
C ILE A 53 -1.16 3.15 -13.78
N GLN A 54 -0.96 1.85 -14.02
CA GLN A 54 0.27 1.17 -13.61
C GLN A 54 1.51 1.67 -14.36
N SER A 55 1.38 2.02 -15.64
CA SER A 55 2.48 2.56 -16.44
C SER A 55 2.88 3.95 -15.95
N ALA A 56 1.91 4.84 -15.72
CA ALA A 56 2.14 6.17 -15.16
C ALA A 56 2.76 6.11 -13.75
N ALA A 57 2.25 5.23 -12.89
CA ALA A 57 2.80 5.03 -11.54
C ALA A 57 4.25 4.52 -11.58
N LEU A 58 4.58 3.60 -12.49
CA LEU A 58 5.96 3.12 -12.69
C LEU A 58 6.88 4.21 -13.24
N SER A 59 6.41 5.07 -14.13
CA SER A 59 7.20 6.22 -14.62
C SER A 59 7.56 7.16 -13.46
N ILE A 60 6.56 7.60 -12.69
CA ILE A 60 6.77 8.49 -11.53
C ILE A 60 7.71 7.84 -10.49
N TRP A 61 7.59 6.53 -10.29
CA TRP A 61 8.50 5.79 -9.41
C TRP A 61 9.94 5.71 -9.97
N GLN A 62 10.10 5.54 -11.27
CA GLN A 62 11.41 5.55 -11.93
C GLN A 62 12.04 6.93 -11.81
N ASP A 63 11.31 8.00 -12.12
CA ASP A 63 11.78 9.38 -12.04
C ASP A 63 12.24 9.72 -10.60
N ASN A 64 11.47 9.32 -9.59
CA ASN A 64 11.86 9.45 -8.17
C ASN A 64 13.07 8.58 -7.79
N TRP A 65 13.25 7.43 -8.44
CA TRP A 65 14.35 6.51 -8.17
C TRP A 65 15.66 6.95 -8.82
N ASP A 66 15.60 7.54 -10.01
CA ASP A 66 16.75 8.11 -10.72
C ASP A 66 17.26 9.38 -10.01
N ASN A 67 16.35 10.27 -9.60
CA ASN A 67 16.69 11.58 -9.02
C ASN A 67 16.79 11.59 -7.48
N GLY A 68 16.45 10.50 -6.79
CA GLY A 68 16.46 10.43 -5.33
C GLY A 68 17.86 10.25 -4.74
N GLU A 69 18.17 10.93 -3.63
CA GLU A 69 19.47 10.81 -2.94
C GLU A 69 19.57 9.60 -1.99
N THR A 70 18.44 9.01 -1.60
CA THR A 70 18.42 7.86 -0.68
C THR A 70 18.59 6.52 -1.42
N GLY A 71 19.16 5.54 -0.72
CA GLY A 71 19.27 4.16 -1.22
C GLY A 71 20.17 3.98 -2.45
N ARG A 72 21.17 4.85 -2.67
CA ARG A 72 22.03 4.78 -3.87
C ARG A 72 22.77 3.46 -4.04
N SER A 73 23.23 2.83 -2.96
CA SER A 73 23.79 1.46 -3.01
C SER A 73 22.84 0.43 -3.62
N THR A 74 21.53 0.58 -3.40
CA THR A 74 20.49 -0.27 -4.01
C THR A 74 20.25 0.13 -5.47
N TYR A 75 20.32 1.42 -5.80
CA TYR A 75 20.16 1.93 -7.16
C TYR A 75 21.27 1.44 -8.09
N ASP A 76 22.53 1.46 -7.63
CA ASP A 76 23.69 1.02 -8.40
C ASP A 76 23.59 -0.45 -8.85
N ILE A 77 22.82 -1.27 -8.10
CA ILE A 77 22.57 -2.69 -8.38
C ILE A 77 21.22 -2.89 -9.11
N VAL A 78 20.20 -2.11 -8.77
CA VAL A 78 18.85 -2.20 -9.34
C VAL A 78 18.37 -0.80 -9.75
N PRO A 79 18.85 -0.27 -10.89
CA PRO A 79 18.52 1.10 -11.33
C PRO A 79 17.11 1.21 -11.91
N ARG A 80 16.45 0.09 -12.23
CA ARG A 80 15.11 0.10 -12.85
C ARG A 80 14.03 -0.39 -11.88
N VAL A 81 13.02 0.43 -11.64
CA VAL A 81 11.85 0.04 -10.85
C VAL A 81 11.03 -1.01 -11.59
N SER A 82 10.46 -1.96 -10.85
CA SER A 82 9.84 -3.16 -11.41
C SER A 82 8.73 -3.68 -10.51
N LYS A 83 7.65 -4.21 -11.11
CA LYS A 83 6.58 -4.95 -10.39
C LYS A 83 7.01 -6.36 -9.96
N LYS A 84 8.14 -6.87 -10.46
CA LYS A 84 8.72 -8.16 -10.07
C LYS A 84 9.73 -7.96 -8.95
N PRO A 85 9.75 -8.80 -7.90
CA PRO A 85 10.81 -8.80 -6.91
C PRO A 85 12.14 -9.19 -7.56
N VAL A 86 13.24 -8.69 -7.01
CA VAL A 86 14.61 -8.94 -7.53
C VAL A 86 15.07 -10.39 -7.27
N GLY A 87 14.43 -11.09 -6.32
CA GLY A 87 14.75 -12.47 -5.96
C GLY A 87 15.79 -12.63 -4.87
N TRP A 88 16.25 -11.53 -4.27
CA TRP A 88 17.21 -11.54 -3.16
C TRP A 88 16.69 -12.26 -1.92
N ASN A 89 17.59 -12.96 -1.25
CA ASN A 89 17.37 -13.50 0.09
C ASN A 89 17.47 -12.39 1.16
N ARG A 90 17.21 -12.75 2.42
CA ARG A 90 17.16 -11.79 3.52
C ARG A 90 18.51 -11.10 3.76
N GLU A 91 19.60 -11.85 3.64
CA GLU A 91 20.97 -11.40 3.91
C GLU A 91 21.44 -10.43 2.80
N GLU A 92 21.11 -10.73 1.54
CA GLU A 92 21.32 -9.86 0.38
C GLU A 92 20.51 -8.56 0.49
N ILE A 93 19.22 -8.63 0.85
CA ILE A 93 18.38 -7.43 1.08
C ILE A 93 19.00 -6.57 2.19
N MET A 94 19.41 -7.18 3.31
CA MET A 94 20.05 -6.47 4.42
C MET A 94 21.33 -5.76 3.96
N PHE A 95 22.23 -6.49 3.30
CA PHE A 95 23.51 -5.97 2.83
C PHE A 95 23.36 -4.82 1.84
N VAL A 96 22.58 -5.01 0.75
CA VAL A 96 22.46 -4.01 -0.33
C VAL A 96 21.79 -2.72 0.14
N THR A 97 20.74 -2.84 0.94
CA THR A 97 20.03 -1.67 1.48
C THR A 97 20.76 -1.00 2.65
N GLY A 98 21.78 -1.67 3.22
CA GLY A 98 22.43 -1.27 4.46
C GLY A 98 21.52 -1.39 5.70
N HIS A 99 20.38 -2.08 5.62
CA HIS A 99 19.49 -2.32 6.76
C HIS A 99 19.90 -3.59 7.50
N GLY A 100 20.15 -3.52 8.80
CA GLY A 100 20.49 -4.71 9.59
C GLY A 100 21.32 -4.38 10.83
N PRO A 101 22.00 -5.37 11.42
CA PRO A 101 22.88 -5.19 12.58
C PRO A 101 24.22 -4.51 12.20
N PHE A 102 24.25 -3.68 11.16
CA PHE A 102 25.44 -2.96 10.73
C PHE A 102 25.68 -1.75 11.65
N PRO A 103 26.92 -1.51 12.13
CA PRO A 103 27.22 -0.39 13.01
C PRO A 103 26.76 0.98 12.48
N SER A 104 26.94 1.25 11.19
CA SER A 104 26.49 2.49 10.53
C SER A 104 24.97 2.65 10.53
N TYR A 105 24.22 1.57 10.32
CA TYR A 105 22.76 1.56 10.42
C TYR A 105 22.30 1.84 11.85
N LEU A 106 22.90 1.16 12.83
CA LEU A 106 22.57 1.34 14.24
C LEU A 106 22.91 2.76 14.74
N LEU A 107 24.01 3.35 14.27
CA LEU A 107 24.34 4.75 14.51
C LEU A 107 23.28 5.71 13.93
N ARG A 108 22.86 5.51 12.67
CA ARG A 108 21.84 6.35 12.00
C ARG A 108 20.51 6.40 12.75
N PHE A 109 20.15 5.34 13.47
CA PHE A 109 18.93 5.26 14.28
C PHE A 109 19.16 5.52 15.79
N ASN A 110 20.32 6.03 16.19
CA ASN A 110 20.69 6.30 17.58
C ASN A 110 20.63 5.06 18.51
N LEU A 111 20.84 3.86 17.94
CA LEU A 111 20.91 2.58 18.66
C LEU A 111 22.35 2.22 19.08
N ARG A 112 23.36 2.90 18.52
CA ARG A 112 24.76 2.93 18.99
C ARG A 112 25.29 4.38 18.91
N THR A 113 26.34 4.66 19.67
CA THR A 113 27.03 5.97 19.70
C THR A 113 28.17 6.11 18.69
N HIS A 114 28.60 5.00 18.07
CA HIS A 114 29.64 4.98 17.03
C HIS A 114 29.39 3.84 16.03
N ASP A 115 29.93 3.98 14.82
CA ASP A 115 29.89 3.01 13.73
C ASP A 115 31.12 2.08 13.69
N ASN A 116 32.04 2.17 14.65
CA ASN A 116 33.15 1.22 14.76
C ASN A 116 32.63 -0.24 14.84
N CYS A 117 33.25 -1.12 14.04
CA CYS A 117 33.08 -2.56 14.15
C CYS A 117 33.72 -3.07 15.46
N SER A 118 33.12 -4.08 16.08
CA SER A 118 33.67 -4.75 17.28
C SER A 118 34.49 -6.00 16.90
N CYS A 119 35.24 -5.92 15.79
CA CYS A 119 35.98 -7.01 15.16
C CYS A 119 37.16 -7.51 16.00
#